data_AF-A0A937CCC1-F1
#
_entry.id   AF-A0A937CCC1-F1
#
_cell.length_a   1.000
_cell.length_b   1.000
_cell.length_c   1.000
_cell.angle_alpha   90.00
_cell.angle_beta   90.00
_cell.angle_gamma   90.00
#
_symmetry.space_group_name_H-M   'P 1'
#
loop_
_entity.id
_entity.type
_entity.pdbx_description
1 polymer ?
#
loop_
_entity_poly.entity_id
_entity_poly.type
_entity_poly.pdbx_seq_one_letter_code
_entity_poly.pdbx_strand_id
1 'polypeptide(L)'
;MKQFLYLLVIIFFAACNNAAKTDEVAVTDSSSAKIKADSSAKYIHSFTDTALETKITNALMKLPFVMKSSNYIDSFSNHRHGIAFMMDEPAENETDVSVQAGYNGGERFETYYRFFVNPKTMEIKVYDPVEDKKLTIKDYLKTQR
;
A
#
# COMPACT_ATOMS: atom_id res chain seq x y z
N MET A 1 53.32 -35.19 -23.39
CA MET A 1 53.44 -33.73 -23.64
C MET A 1 52.04 -33.22 -24.00
N LYS A 2 51.30 -32.42 -23.25
CA LYS A 2 51.59 -31.44 -22.20
C LYS A 2 50.57 -31.68 -21.06
N GLN A 3 51.08 -32.05 -19.90
CA GLN A 3 50.41 -31.80 -18.62
C GLN A 3 50.67 -30.34 -18.23
N PHE A 4 50.01 -29.86 -17.17
CA PHE A 4 50.18 -28.55 -16.53
C PHE A 4 49.31 -27.40 -17.05
N LEU A 5 48.01 -27.47 -16.76
CA LEU A 5 47.22 -26.27 -16.47
C LEU A 5 46.32 -26.49 -15.24
N TYR A 6 46.88 -27.12 -14.22
CA TYR A 6 46.31 -27.25 -12.87
C TYR A 6 47.44 -27.02 -11.88
N LEU A 7 47.91 -25.77 -11.77
CA LEU A 7 48.81 -25.37 -10.69
C LEU A 7 48.88 -23.85 -10.61
N LEU A 8 47.97 -23.26 -9.83
CA LEU A 8 48.23 -22.04 -9.05
C LEU A 8 47.12 -21.85 -8.00
N VAL A 9 46.90 -22.93 -7.25
CA VAL A 9 46.71 -22.81 -5.80
C VAL A 9 48.10 -22.44 -5.25
N ILE A 10 48.13 -21.47 -4.34
CA ILE A 10 49.25 -20.96 -3.51
C ILE A 10 49.43 -19.46 -3.77
N ILE A 11 48.63 -18.65 -3.08
CA ILE A 11 49.15 -17.60 -2.18
C ILE A 11 48.19 -17.52 -0.98
N PHE A 12 48.32 -18.48 -0.07
CA PHE A 12 48.12 -18.21 1.35
C PHE A 12 49.44 -17.62 1.84
N PHE A 13 49.44 -16.43 2.43
CA PHE A 13 50.06 -16.12 3.73
C PHE A 13 49.96 -14.61 4.03
N ALA A 14 49.21 -14.33 5.08
CA ALA A 14 49.23 -13.20 6.01
C ALA A 14 50.31 -12.11 5.84
N ALA A 15 49.83 -10.87 5.81
CA ALA A 15 50.47 -9.77 6.53
C ALA A 15 49.38 -8.94 7.23
N CYS A 16 49.17 -9.22 8.52
CA CYS A 16 48.63 -8.23 9.44
C CYS A 16 49.74 -7.21 9.71
N ASN A 17 49.45 -5.92 9.57
CA ASN A 17 50.22 -4.89 10.28
C ASN A 17 49.24 -3.95 11.00
N ASN A 18 49.47 -3.82 12.31
CA ASN A 18 48.63 -3.08 13.25
C ASN A 18 49.05 -1.60 13.34
N ALA A 19 48.06 -0.81 13.76
CA ALA A 19 48.14 0.48 14.46
C ALA A 19 48.30 1.76 13.62
N ALA A 20 47.20 2.49 13.50
CA ALA A 20 47.03 3.76 14.22
C ALA A 20 45.54 4.01 14.51
N LYS A 21 45.21 4.22 15.78
CA LYS A 21 43.92 4.78 16.21
C LYS A 21 43.84 6.21 15.72
N THR A 22 42.78 6.55 15.00
CA THR A 22 42.23 7.91 15.02
C THR A 22 40.72 7.76 15.01
N ASP A 23 40.09 8.11 16.13
CA ASP A 23 38.65 8.26 16.24
C ASP A 23 38.25 9.45 15.37
N GLU A 24 37.81 9.20 14.13
CA GLU A 24 37.02 10.17 13.37
C GLU A 24 35.55 9.77 13.47
N VAL A 25 34.81 10.54 14.25
CA VAL A 25 33.36 10.53 14.29
C VAL A 25 32.85 11.00 12.94
N ALA A 26 32.68 10.06 12.01
CA ALA A 26 31.85 10.29 10.84
C ALA A 26 30.39 10.33 11.32
N VAL A 27 29.87 11.54 11.49
CA VAL A 27 28.42 11.80 11.59
C VAL A 27 27.80 11.38 10.27
N THR A 28 27.48 10.10 10.16
CA THR A 28 26.70 9.54 9.07
C THR A 28 25.25 9.58 9.53
N ASP A 29 24.49 10.51 8.97
CA ASP A 29 23.07 10.67 9.22
C ASP A 29 22.34 9.33 9.03
N SER A 30 21.64 8.94 10.10
CA SER A 30 20.64 7.88 10.18
C SER A 30 20.97 6.59 9.42
N SER A 31 21.79 5.74 10.03
CA SER A 31 21.72 4.29 9.80
C SER A 31 20.26 3.83 9.91
N SER A 32 19.70 3.31 8.82
CA SER A 32 18.45 2.56 8.85
C SER A 32 18.63 1.39 9.81
N ALA A 33 18.21 1.57 11.06
CA ALA A 33 18.05 0.45 11.96
C ALA A 33 17.11 -0.51 11.24
N LYS A 34 17.58 -1.71 10.92
CA LYS A 34 16.71 -2.82 10.53
C LYS A 34 15.85 -3.12 11.75
N ILE A 35 14.74 -2.39 11.89
CA ILE A 35 13.63 -2.82 12.70
C ILE A 35 13.26 -4.18 12.11
N LYS A 36 13.50 -5.24 12.87
CA LYS A 36 12.91 -6.54 12.56
C LYS A 36 11.42 -6.26 12.51
N ALA A 37 10.84 -6.26 11.31
CA ALA A 37 9.42 -6.12 11.13
C ALA A 37 8.79 -7.19 12.01
N ASP A 38 8.16 -6.76 13.11
CA ASP A 38 7.35 -7.65 13.89
C ASP A 38 6.22 -8.07 12.96
N SER A 39 6.24 -9.35 12.60
CA SER A 39 5.20 -10.00 11.79
C SER A 39 3.81 -9.87 12.42
N SER A 40 3.70 -9.32 13.64
CA SER A 40 2.46 -9.09 14.37
C SER A 40 1.67 -7.85 13.93
N ALA A 41 2.26 -6.88 13.25
CA ALA A 41 1.52 -5.70 12.78
C ALA A 41 0.86 -5.95 11.41
N LYS A 42 0.19 -7.09 11.23
CA LYS A 42 -0.75 -7.27 10.12
C LYS A 42 -1.92 -6.34 10.41
N TYR A 43 -1.99 -5.20 9.71
CA TYR A 43 -3.08 -4.24 9.86
C TYR A 43 -4.42 -4.94 9.54
N ILE A 44 -5.19 -5.30 10.58
CA ILE A 44 -6.54 -5.85 10.45
C ILE A 44 -7.49 -4.69 10.64
N HIS A 45 -7.88 -4.09 9.53
CA HIS A 45 -8.98 -3.13 9.54
C HIS A 45 -10.30 -3.91 9.57
N SER A 46 -11.15 -3.63 10.56
CA SER A 46 -12.45 -4.29 10.72
C SER A 46 -13.55 -3.25 10.93
N PHE A 47 -14.60 -3.33 10.12
CA PHE A 47 -15.81 -2.54 10.28
C PHE A 47 -16.87 -3.38 11.02
N THR A 48 -17.52 -2.82 12.04
CA THR A 48 -18.35 -3.63 12.95
C THR A 48 -19.67 -4.08 12.31
N ASP A 49 -20.28 -3.26 11.46
CA ASP A 49 -21.53 -3.60 10.76
C ASP A 49 -21.25 -4.27 9.40
N THR A 50 -21.10 -5.59 9.42
CA THR A 50 -20.81 -6.41 8.24
C THR A 50 -21.89 -6.36 7.15
N ALA A 51 -23.16 -6.12 7.53
CA ALA A 51 -24.26 -6.02 6.57
C ALA A 51 -24.18 -4.69 5.81
N LEU A 52 -23.91 -3.60 6.52
CA LEU A 52 -23.68 -2.29 5.92
C LEU A 52 -22.40 -2.28 5.07
N GLU A 53 -21.31 -2.88 5.54
CA GLU A 53 -20.07 -3.05 4.77
C GLU A 53 -20.33 -3.73 3.42
N THR A 54 -21.05 -4.86 3.45
CA THR A 54 -21.43 -5.61 2.24
C THR A 54 -22.31 -4.76 1.31
N LYS A 55 -23.25 -3.98 1.86
CA LYS A 55 -24.10 -3.09 1.07
C LYS A 55 -23.30 -1.99 0.39
N ILE A 56 -22.35 -1.38 1.10
CA ILE A 56 -21.50 -0.31 0.61
C ILE A 56 -20.53 -0.82 -0.47
N THR A 57 -19.80 -1.91 -0.21
CA THR A 57 -18.86 -2.50 -1.18
C THR A 57 -19.58 -2.88 -2.48
N ASN A 58 -20.75 -3.51 -2.40
CA ASN A 58 -21.56 -3.84 -3.57
C ASN A 58 -22.05 -2.60 -4.34
N ALA A 59 -22.36 -1.50 -3.65
CA ALA A 59 -22.73 -0.25 -4.31
C ALA A 59 -21.53 0.39 -5.03
N LEU A 60 -20.36 0.39 -4.40
CA LEU A 60 -19.12 0.92 -4.99
C LEU A 60 -18.66 0.10 -6.20
N MET A 61 -18.77 -1.23 -6.16
CA MET A 61 -18.42 -2.09 -7.30
C MET A 61 -19.32 -1.88 -8.53
N LYS A 62 -20.50 -1.26 -8.39
CA LYS A 62 -21.35 -0.89 -9.54
C LYS A 62 -20.84 0.34 -10.29
N LEU A 63 -19.89 1.08 -9.72
CA LEU A 63 -19.31 2.25 -10.37
C LEU A 63 -18.31 1.81 -11.46
N PRO A 64 -18.47 2.22 -12.73
CA PRO A 64 -17.63 1.72 -13.82
C PRO A 64 -16.13 1.96 -13.63
N PHE A 65 -15.75 3.09 -13.03
CA PHE A 65 -14.33 3.40 -12.77
C PHE A 65 -13.72 2.55 -11.64
N VAL A 66 -14.52 2.16 -10.64
CA VAL A 66 -14.10 1.23 -9.58
C VAL A 66 -13.90 -0.16 -10.17
N MET A 67 -14.87 -0.64 -10.97
CA MET A 67 -14.76 -1.92 -11.67
C MET A 67 -13.56 -1.96 -12.61
N LYS A 68 -13.29 -0.87 -13.34
CA LYS A 68 -12.11 -0.74 -14.20
C LYS A 68 -10.82 -0.90 -13.41
N SER A 69 -10.70 -0.25 -12.25
CA SER A 69 -9.54 -0.43 -11.35
C SER A 69 -9.44 -1.85 -10.81
N SER A 70 -10.57 -2.47 -10.44
CA SER A 70 -10.59 -3.87 -9.99
C SER A 70 -10.07 -4.82 -11.06
N ASN A 71 -10.51 -4.67 -12.31
CA ASN A 71 -10.06 -5.50 -13.43
C ASN A 71 -8.58 -5.28 -13.76
N TYR A 72 -8.08 -4.03 -13.61
CA TYR A 72 -6.66 -3.76 -13.76
C TYR A 72 -5.83 -4.49 -12.68
N ILE A 73 -6.28 -4.44 -11.42
CA ILE A 73 -5.65 -5.15 -10.31
C ILE A 73 -5.66 -6.67 -10.54
N ASP A 74 -6.80 -7.20 -10.96
CA ASP A 74 -6.94 -8.61 -11.33
C ASP A 74 -5.92 -9.01 -12.41
N SER A 75 -5.79 -8.20 -13.47
CA SER A 75 -4.85 -8.47 -14.56
C SER A 75 -3.38 -8.44 -14.09
N PHE A 76 -2.91 -7.37 -13.46
CA PHE A 76 -1.49 -7.28 -13.08
C PHE A 76 -1.13 -8.22 -11.93
N SER A 77 -2.10 -8.62 -11.12
CA SER A 77 -1.90 -9.56 -10.02
C SER A 77 -1.95 -11.03 -10.44
N ASN A 78 -2.15 -11.33 -11.72
CA ASN A 78 -2.39 -12.68 -12.24
C ASN A 78 -3.61 -13.34 -11.57
N HIS A 79 -4.73 -12.62 -11.52
CA HIS A 79 -6.02 -13.05 -10.98
C HIS A 79 -6.01 -13.42 -9.50
N ARG A 80 -5.06 -12.89 -8.72
CA ARG A 80 -4.96 -13.15 -7.28
C ARG A 80 -5.66 -12.11 -6.41
N HIS A 81 -5.86 -10.91 -6.95
CA HIS A 81 -6.41 -9.78 -6.21
C HIS A 81 -7.41 -9.01 -7.06
N GLY A 82 -8.44 -8.46 -6.42
CA GLY A 82 -9.27 -7.39 -6.96
C GLY A 82 -9.03 -6.10 -6.19
N ILE A 83 -9.87 -5.08 -6.44
CA ILE A 83 -9.90 -3.92 -5.55
C ILE A 83 -10.40 -4.35 -4.16
N ALA A 84 -9.76 -3.81 -3.13
CA ALA A 84 -10.10 -4.03 -1.73
C ALA A 84 -10.65 -2.74 -1.10
N PHE A 85 -11.40 -2.89 -0.01
CA PHE A 85 -12.06 -1.79 0.69
C PHE A 85 -11.65 -1.76 2.16
N MET A 86 -11.44 -0.56 2.69
CA MET A 86 -11.29 -0.28 4.13
C MET A 86 -12.33 0.79 4.49
N MET A 87 -13.09 0.58 5.57
CA MET A 87 -14.18 1.45 6.02
C MET A 87 -14.01 1.92 7.47
N ASP A 88 -13.91 3.23 7.65
CA ASP A 88 -13.92 3.81 8.99
C ASP A 88 -15.36 4.18 9.38
N GLU A 89 -15.71 3.94 10.64
CA GLU A 89 -16.94 4.48 11.21
C GLU A 89 -16.95 6.01 11.13
N PRO A 90 -18.13 6.63 10.91
CA PRO A 90 -18.23 8.08 10.94
C PRO A 90 -17.80 8.62 12.31
N ALA A 91 -17.00 9.69 12.31
CA ALA A 91 -16.69 10.43 13.54
C ALA A 91 -17.97 11.02 14.16
N GLU A 92 -17.92 11.43 15.43
CA GLU A 92 -19.11 11.91 16.19
C GLU A 92 -19.94 13.00 15.49
N ASN A 93 -19.30 13.84 14.66
CA ASN A 93 -19.93 14.93 13.93
C ASN A 93 -20.04 14.68 12.41
N GLU A 94 -19.72 13.47 11.95
CA GLU A 94 -19.87 13.04 10.57
C GLU A 94 -21.00 12.02 10.45
N THR A 95 -21.68 12.00 9.30
CA THR A 95 -22.72 11.01 9.03
C THR A 95 -22.26 9.92 8.07
N ASP A 96 -21.23 10.21 7.29
CA ASP A 96 -20.85 9.39 6.15
C ASP A 96 -19.73 8.43 6.55
N VAL A 97 -19.88 7.16 6.18
CA VAL A 97 -18.82 6.15 6.30
C VAL A 97 -17.71 6.52 5.34
N SER A 98 -16.48 6.64 5.85
CA SER A 98 -15.30 6.89 5.03
C SER A 98 -14.81 5.55 4.47
N VAL A 99 -14.68 5.44 3.16
CA VAL A 99 -14.25 4.19 2.51
C VAL A 99 -13.05 4.43 1.62
N GLN A 100 -11.93 3.77 1.89
CA GLN A 100 -10.80 3.70 0.99
C GLN A 100 -10.95 2.48 0.08
N ALA A 101 -10.83 2.69 -1.23
CA ALA A 101 -10.82 1.62 -2.22
C ALA A 101 -9.47 1.60 -2.92
N GLY A 102 -8.82 0.44 -2.96
CA GLY A 102 -7.41 0.36 -3.37
C GLY A 102 -6.89 -1.05 -3.55
N TYR A 103 -5.59 -1.17 -3.79
CA TYR A 103 -4.90 -2.44 -3.89
C TYR A 103 -4.31 -2.83 -2.53
N ASN A 104 -4.69 -3.98 -1.99
CA ASN A 104 -4.11 -4.53 -0.78
C ASN A 104 -2.86 -5.38 -1.12
N GLY A 105 -1.75 -4.69 -1.37
CA GLY A 105 -0.47 -5.32 -1.70
C GLY A 105 0.22 -5.92 -0.47
N GLY A 106 1.28 -6.70 -0.71
CA GLY A 106 2.01 -7.37 0.37
C GLY A 106 2.76 -6.42 1.31
N GLU A 107 3.12 -5.22 0.84
CA GLU A 107 3.85 -4.23 1.62
C GLU A 107 2.93 -3.17 2.25
N ARG A 108 1.90 -2.74 1.52
CA ARG A 108 0.99 -1.67 1.93
C ARG A 108 -0.34 -1.73 1.18
N PHE A 109 -1.32 -1.02 1.74
CA PHE A 109 -2.54 -0.68 1.03
C PHE A 109 -2.31 0.56 0.17
N GLU A 110 -2.62 0.47 -1.12
CA GLU A 110 -2.50 1.57 -2.08
C GLU A 110 -3.89 2.10 -2.43
N THR A 111 -4.26 3.22 -1.82
CA THR A 111 -5.57 3.85 -2.01
C THR A 111 -5.67 4.50 -3.39
N TYR A 112 -6.66 4.12 -4.17
CA TYR A 112 -6.96 4.70 -5.48
C TYR A 112 -8.10 5.72 -5.37
N TYR A 113 -9.07 5.44 -4.51
CA TYR A 113 -10.22 6.30 -4.27
C TYR A 113 -10.51 6.40 -2.77
N ARG A 114 -10.97 7.57 -2.35
CA ARG A 114 -11.60 7.77 -1.04
C ARG A 114 -13.04 8.19 -1.25
N PHE A 115 -13.96 7.42 -0.71
CA PHE A 115 -15.40 7.66 -0.78
C PHE A 115 -15.93 8.09 0.58
N PHE A 116 -17.05 8.81 0.53
CA PHE A 116 -17.89 9.09 1.68
C PHE A 116 -19.29 8.61 1.34
N VAL A 117 -19.80 7.65 2.11
CA VAL A 117 -21.07 6.99 1.82
C VAL A 117 -22.04 7.25 2.95
N ASN A 118 -23.17 7.87 2.64
CA ASN A 118 -24.23 8.05 3.62
C ASN A 118 -24.90 6.68 3.91
N PRO A 119 -24.87 6.16 5.15
CA PRO A 119 -25.34 4.80 5.43
C PRO A 119 -26.87 4.66 5.33
N LYS A 120 -27.61 5.77 5.40
CA LYS A 120 -29.08 5.80 5.30
C LYS A 120 -29.53 5.88 3.85
N THR A 121 -29.01 6.84 3.09
CA THR A 121 -29.46 7.13 1.71
C THR A 121 -28.67 6.36 0.65
N MET A 122 -27.49 5.83 1.00
CA MET A 122 -26.49 5.29 0.06
C MET A 122 -26.02 6.30 -0.97
N GLU A 123 -26.11 7.60 -0.67
CA GLU A 123 -25.47 8.63 -1.47
C GLU A 123 -23.94 8.45 -1.38
N ILE A 124 -23.28 8.42 -2.54
CA ILE A 124 -21.83 8.21 -2.65
C ILE A 124 -21.19 9.50 -3.14
N LYS A 125 -20.19 9.98 -2.39
CA LYS A 125 -19.32 11.08 -2.79
C LYS A 125 -17.89 10.57 -2.94
N VAL A 126 -17.15 11.11 -3.89
CA VAL A 126 -15.72 10.83 -4.11
C VAL A 126 -14.92 12.03 -3.63
N TYR A 127 -13.86 11.79 -2.88
CA TYR A 127 -12.91 12.84 -2.54
C TYR A 127 -12.06 13.19 -3.76
N ASP A 128 -12.04 14.47 -4.10
CA ASP A 128 -11.10 15.05 -5.05
C ASP A 128 -9.94 15.69 -4.28
N PRO A 129 -8.72 15.12 -4.37
CA PRO A 129 -7.56 15.67 -3.68
C PRO A 129 -7.02 16.96 -4.31
N VAL A 130 -7.40 17.29 -5.55
CA VAL A 130 -6.93 18.51 -6.23
C VAL A 130 -7.68 19.73 -5.71
N GLU A 131 -9.01 19.62 -5.63
CA GLU A 131 -9.87 20.71 -5.13
C GLU A 131 -10.12 20.64 -3.61
N ASP A 132 -9.67 19.58 -2.94
CA ASP A 132 -9.96 19.28 -1.52
C ASP A 132 -11.48 19.28 -1.22
N LYS A 133 -12.24 18.52 -2.02
CA LYS A 133 -13.71 18.49 -1.95
C LYS A 133 -14.29 17.09 -2.09
N LYS A 134 -15.45 16.89 -1.48
CA LYS A 134 -16.30 15.71 -1.69
C LYS A 134 -17.23 15.98 -2.88
N LEU A 135 -16.96 15.36 -4.02
CA LEU A 135 -17.74 15.50 -5.25
C LEU A 135 -18.84 14.43 -5.33
N THR A 136 -19.97 14.77 -5.95
CA THR A 136 -20.91 13.74 -6.39
C THR A 136 -20.26 12.87 -7.46
N ILE A 137 -20.72 11.63 -7.65
CA ILE A 137 -20.23 10.78 -8.76
C ILE A 137 -20.30 11.51 -10.11
N LYS A 138 -21.39 12.24 -10.37
CA LYS A 138 -21.59 12.98 -11.62
C LYS A 138 -20.51 14.05 -11.81
N ASP A 139 -20.17 14.79 -10.77
CA ASP A 139 -19.18 15.86 -10.86
C ASP A 139 -17.75 15.30 -10.93
N TYR A 140 -17.45 14.25 -10.17
CA TYR A 140 -16.19 13.51 -10.28
C TYR A 140 -15.96 13.03 -11.73
N LEU A 141 -16.96 12.45 -12.39
CA LEU A 141 -16.81 11.99 -13.78
C LEU A 141 -16.55 13.11 -14.79
N LYS A 142 -16.83 14.38 -14.45
CA LYS A 142 -16.46 15.51 -15.30
C LYS A 142 -14.98 15.88 -15.17
N THR A 143 -14.35 15.57 -14.04
CA THR A 143 -12.92 15.84 -13.80
C THR A 143 -12.01 14.79 -14.45
N GLN A 144 -12.56 13.63 -14.82
CA GLN A 144 -11.82 12.52 -15.45
C GLN A 144 -11.72 12.62 -16.99
N ARG A 145 -12.03 13.78 -17.57
CA ARG A 145 -12.09 14.01 -19.02
C ARG A 145 -10.84 14.67 -19.57
#